data_AF-A0A6J4LBQ3-F1
#
_entry.id   AF-A0A6J4LBQ3-F1
#
_cell.length_a   1.000
_cell.length_b   1.000
_cell.length_c   1.000
_cell.angle_alpha   90.00
_cell.angle_beta   90.00
_cell.angle_gamma   90.00
#
_symmetry.space_group_name_H-M   'P 1'
#
loop_
_entity.id
_entity.type
_entity.pdbx_description
1 polymer ?
#
loop_
_entity_poly.entity_id
_entity_poly.type
_entity_poly.pdbx_seq_one_letter_code
_entity_poly.pdbx_strand_id
1 'polypeptide(L)'
;RAEPRLELLHHDVETACAALGHPVEGRTFRPHVTIARVGPRAEAAPLRALAQAARGVHFRAEVEAASLDLMLSAPASGGPRYTRLATLPLAGLTRAP
;
A
#
# COMPACT_ATOMS: atom_id res chain seq x y z
N ARG A 1 -10.36 -7.60 -10.69
CA ARG A 1 -10.48 -7.58 -9.21
C ARG A 1 -9.06 -7.63 -8.64
N ALA A 2 -8.83 -7.08 -7.45
CA ALA A 2 -7.54 -7.25 -6.79
C ALA A 2 -7.30 -8.73 -6.45
N GLU A 3 -6.03 -9.15 -6.44
CA GLU A 3 -5.61 -10.52 -6.08
C GLU A 3 -5.98 -10.81 -4.62
N PRO A 4 -6.90 -11.77 -4.34
CA PRO A 4 -7.39 -12.03 -2.98
C PRO A 4 -6.30 -12.46 -2.01
N ARG A 5 -5.20 -13.07 -2.49
CA ARG A 5 -4.06 -13.45 -1.64
C ARG A 5 -3.36 -12.26 -0.99
N LEU A 6 -3.53 -11.03 -1.51
CA LEU A 6 -2.99 -9.83 -0.88
C LEU A 6 -3.65 -9.51 0.47
N GLU A 7 -4.92 -9.86 0.65
CA GLU A 7 -5.61 -9.67 1.93
C GLU A 7 -5.07 -10.64 2.99
N LEU A 8 -4.80 -11.89 2.59
CA LEU A 8 -4.16 -12.89 3.46
C LEU A 8 -2.74 -12.46 3.83
N LEU A 9 -1.93 -12.04 2.85
CA LEU A 9 -0.57 -11.55 3.10
C LEU A 9 -0.56 -10.34 4.05
N HIS A 10 -1.49 -9.39 3.85
CA HIS A 10 -1.63 -8.24 4.75
C HIS A 10 -1.97 -8.68 6.18
N HIS A 11 -2.91 -9.60 6.35
CA HIS A 11 -3.29 -10.13 7.67
C HIS A 11 -2.11 -10.82 8.38
N ASP A 12 -1.35 -11.65 7.65
CA ASP A 12 -0.19 -12.36 8.20
C ASP A 12 0.90 -11.37 8.66
N VAL A 13 1.14 -10.31 7.88
CA VAL A 13 2.07 -9.22 8.24
C VAL A 13 1.60 -8.47 9.49
N GLU A 14 0.34 -8.04 9.55
CA GLU A 14 -0.21 -7.34 10.72
C GLU A 14 -0.12 -8.22 11.98
N THR A 15 -0.42 -9.51 11.87
CA THR A 15 -0.34 -10.46 13.00
C THR A 15 1.09 -10.64 13.48
N ALA A 16 2.05 -10.78 12.57
CA ALA A 16 3.46 -10.89 12.90
C ALA A 16 4.00 -9.60 13.54
N CYS A 17 3.64 -8.44 13.01
CA CYS A 17 4.00 -7.15 13.61
C CYS A 17 3.39 -6.95 15.00
N ALA A 18 2.13 -7.35 15.19
CA ALA A 18 1.46 -7.30 16.50
C ALA A 18 2.16 -8.20 17.54
N ALA A 19 2.57 -9.40 17.15
CA ALA A 19 3.33 -10.30 18.03
C ALA A 19 4.70 -9.73 18.45
N LEU A 20 5.27 -8.81 17.64
CA LEU A 20 6.49 -8.07 17.95
C LEU A 20 6.24 -6.78 18.76
N GLY A 21 4.99 -6.49 19.13
CA GLY A 21 4.61 -5.33 19.95
C GLY A 21 4.22 -4.08 19.16
N HIS A 22 4.02 -4.17 17.84
CA HIS A 22 3.53 -3.04 17.04
C HIS A 22 1.99 -2.97 17.05
N PRO A 23 1.39 -1.76 17.03
CA PRO A 23 -0.06 -1.63 16.95
C PRO A 23 -0.59 -2.08 15.59
N VAL A 24 -1.74 -2.74 15.60
CA VAL A 24 -2.51 -3.10 14.40
C VAL A 24 -3.16 -1.84 13.82
N GLU A 25 -3.12 -1.66 12.50
CA GLU A 25 -3.69 -0.50 11.82
C GLU A 25 -5.22 -0.41 11.96
N GLY A 26 -5.90 -1.55 11.98
CA GLY A 26 -7.35 -1.67 12.21
C GLY A 26 -8.24 -1.16 11.06
N ARG A 27 -7.70 -0.41 10.10
CA ARG A 27 -8.41 0.00 8.88
C ARG A 27 -8.56 -1.19 7.93
N THR A 28 -9.69 -1.27 7.24
CA THR A 28 -9.89 -2.27 6.18
C THR A 28 -8.81 -2.12 5.10
N PHE A 29 -8.10 -3.21 4.83
CA PHE A 29 -7.12 -3.25 3.76
C PHE A 29 -7.81 -3.09 2.40
N ARG A 30 -7.37 -2.09 1.63
CA ARG A 30 -7.85 -1.82 0.27
C ARG A 30 -6.61 -1.71 -0.61
N PRO A 31 -6.15 -2.78 -1.28
CA PRO A 31 -4.92 -2.72 -2.07
C PRO A 31 -5.08 -1.71 -3.21
N HIS A 32 -4.22 -0.70 -3.23
CA HIS A 32 -4.22 0.36 -4.23
C HIS A 32 -2.81 0.92 -4.43
N VAL A 33 -2.58 1.53 -5.60
CA VAL A 33 -1.37 2.31 -5.86
C VAL A 33 -1.73 3.79 -5.73
N THR A 34 -1.05 4.51 -4.86
CA THR A 34 -1.21 5.96 -4.77
C THR A 34 -0.55 6.62 -5.98
N ILE A 35 -1.35 7.29 -6.82
CA ILE A 35 -0.84 8.05 -7.98
C ILE A 35 -0.63 9.53 -7.64
N ALA A 36 -1.51 10.07 -6.81
CA ALA A 36 -1.42 11.45 -6.33
C ALA A 36 -2.04 11.57 -4.94
N ARG A 37 -1.62 12.60 -4.19
CA ARG A 37 -2.23 13.01 -2.92
C ARG A 37 -2.58 14.48 -3.02
N VAL A 38 -3.73 14.86 -2.48
CA VAL A 38 -4.12 16.26 -2.41
C VAL A 38 -3.85 16.80 -1.01
N GLY A 39 -3.21 17.96 -0.93
CA GLY A 39 -2.85 18.60 0.33
C GLY A 39 -4.08 19.12 1.09
N PRO A 40 -3.93 19.36 2.41
CA PRO A 40 -5.06 19.73 3.29
C PRO A 40 -5.69 21.09 2.99
N ARG A 41 -5.01 21.95 2.23
CA ARG A 41 -5.50 23.30 1.85
C ARG A 41 -6.16 23.35 0.47
N ALA A 42 -6.41 22.20 -0.16
CA ALA A 42 -7.06 22.19 -1.47
C ALA A 42 -8.52 22.61 -1.37
N GLU A 43 -8.95 23.45 -2.31
CA GLU A 43 -10.32 23.92 -2.39
C GLU A 43 -11.29 22.81 -2.79
N ALA A 44 -12.50 22.85 -2.21
CA ALA A 44 -13.48 21.78 -2.37
C ALA A 44 -14.00 21.62 -3.81
N ALA A 45 -14.12 22.71 -4.57
CA ALA A 45 -14.62 22.67 -5.95
C ALA A 45 -13.62 21.98 -6.92
N PRO A 46 -12.34 22.38 -6.96
CA PRO A 46 -11.31 21.64 -7.71
C PRO A 46 -11.19 20.18 -7.29
N LEU A 47 -11.27 19.87 -5.99
CA LEU A 47 -11.27 18.49 -5.49
C LEU A 47 -12.41 17.65 -6.05
N ARG A 48 -13.64 18.19 -6.09
CA ARG A 48 -14.79 17.49 -6.67
C ARG A 48 -14.62 17.26 -8.17
N ALA A 49 -14.12 18.25 -8.90
CA ALA A 49 -13.83 18.11 -10.32
C ALA A 49 -12.77 17.03 -10.59
N LEU A 50 -11.70 17.00 -9.79
CA LEU A 50 -10.67 15.96 -9.87
C LEU A 50 -11.24 14.58 -9.56
N ALA A 51 -12.05 14.43 -8.51
CA ALA A 51 -12.69 13.17 -8.16
C ALA A 51 -13.65 12.68 -9.27
N GLN A 52 -14.37 13.60 -9.93
CA GLN A 52 -15.21 13.28 -11.09
C GLN A 52 -14.38 12.81 -12.28
N ALA A 53 -13.30 13.51 -12.61
CA ALA A 53 -12.40 13.12 -13.69
C ALA A 53 -11.75 11.75 -13.42
N ALA A 54 -11.28 11.51 -12.19
CA ALA A 54 -10.67 10.25 -11.78
C ALA A 54 -11.62 9.05 -11.91
N ARG A 55 -12.93 9.24 -11.69
CA ARG A 55 -13.93 8.17 -11.90
C ARG A 55 -14.03 7.69 -13.35
N GLY A 56 -13.71 8.56 -14.32
CA GLY A 56 -13.70 8.21 -15.74
C GLY A 56 -12.40 7.54 -16.21
N VAL A 57 -11.39 7.44 -15.34
CA VAL A 57 -10.12 6.80 -15.68
C VAL A 57 -10.22 5.30 -15.39
N HIS A 58 -10.10 4.50 -16.43
CA HIS A 58 -10.00 3.05 -16.33
C HIS A 58 -8.58 2.62 -16.71
N PHE A 59 -7.89 1.98 -15.77
CA PHE A 59 -6.56 1.44 -15.98
C PHE A 59 -6.55 -0.02 -15.55
N ARG A 60 -5.96 -0.88 -16.38
CA ARG A 60 -5.73 -2.29 -16.04
C ARG A 60 -4.32 -2.66 -16.48
N ALA A 61 -3.54 -3.12 -15.53
CA ALA A 61 -2.26 -3.77 -15.76
C ALA A 61 -2.16 -4.97 -14.82
N GLU A 62 -1.44 -5.98 -15.25
CA GLU A 62 -1.06 -7.12 -14.42
C GLU A 62 0.42 -6.97 -14.12
N VAL A 63 0.77 -7.15 -12.85
CA VAL A 63 2.14 -6.99 -12.35
C VAL A 63 2.45 -8.22 -11.50
N GLU A 64 3.58 -8.85 -11.80
CA GLU A 64 4.11 -9.90 -10.96
C GLU A 64 4.79 -9.29 -9.73
N ALA A 65 4.31 -9.65 -8.54
CA ALA A 65 4.96 -9.30 -7.29
C ALA A 65 6.02 -10.37 -6.95
N ALA A 66 7.29 -10.07 -7.19
CA ALA A 66 8.39 -11.01 -6.93
C ALA A 66 8.84 -11.02 -5.45
N SER A 67 8.59 -9.93 -4.71
CA SER A 67 9.01 -9.79 -3.32
C SER A 67 8.07 -8.91 -2.49
N LEU A 68 8.19 -9.05 -1.18
CA LEU A 68 7.75 -8.09 -0.17
C LEU A 68 8.99 -7.35 0.37
N ASP A 69 8.98 -6.03 0.35
CA ASP A 69 10.11 -5.23 0.79
C ASP A 69 9.77 -4.49 2.10
N LEU A 70 10.69 -4.56 3.08
CA LEU A 70 10.62 -3.74 4.28
C LEU A 70 11.24 -2.37 3.99
N MET A 71 10.48 -1.31 4.21
CA MET A 71 10.86 0.06 3.85
C MET A 71 10.99 0.95 5.09
N LEU A 72 12.11 1.67 5.20
CA LEU A 72 12.26 2.79 6.13
C LEU A 72 11.74 4.07 5.48
N SER A 73 10.83 4.76 6.16
CA SER A 73 10.35 6.09 5.75
C SER A 73 11.00 7.17 6.59
N ALA A 74 11.76 8.07 5.96
CA ALA A 74 12.38 9.22 6.62
C ALA A 74 11.76 10.53 6.12
N PRO A 75 11.48 11.51 7.00
CA PRO A 75 10.98 12.82 6.58
C PRO A 75 11.96 13.54 5.65
N ALA A 76 11.44 14.21 4.61
CA ALA A 76 12.20 15.15 3.79
C ALA A 76 11.32 16.31 3.30
N SER A 77 11.93 17.40 2.84
CA SER A 77 11.26 18.65 2.45
C SER A 77 10.23 18.50 1.32
N GLY A 78 10.35 17.45 0.50
CA GLY A 78 9.42 17.15 -0.60
C GLY A 78 8.48 15.96 -0.35
N GLY A 79 8.42 15.46 0.88
CA GLY A 79 7.72 14.22 1.23
C GLY A 79 8.66 13.14 1.75
N PRO A 80 8.13 11.96 2.14
CA PRO A 80 8.95 10.90 2.70
C PRO A 80 9.97 10.36 1.68
N ARG A 81 11.21 10.20 2.13
CA ARG A 81 12.21 9.40 1.43
C ARG A 81 12.11 7.97 1.92
N TYR A 82 12.00 7.02 0.99
CA TYR A 82 11.97 5.59 1.32
C TYR A 82 13.32 4.95 1.03
N THR A 83 13.83 4.20 2.01
CA THR A 83 15.01 3.35 1.86
C THR A 83 14.59 1.92 2.12
N ARG A 84 14.92 1.01 1.21
CA ARG A 84 14.67 -0.41 1.41
C ARG A 84 15.65 -0.98 2.42
N LEU A 85 15.13 -1.60 3.48
CA LEU A 85 15.91 -2.25 4.53
C LEU A 85 16.12 -3.75 4.26
N ALA A 86 15.09 -4.42 3.74
CA ALA A 86 15.14 -5.84 3.41
C ALA A 86 14.20 -6.16 2.24
N THR A 87 14.48 -7.28 1.57
CA THR A 87 13.65 -7.86 0.51
C THR A 87 13.39 -9.32 0.87
N LEU A 88 12.13 -9.71 0.88
CA LEU A 88 11.68 -11.07 1.11
C LEU A 88 11.08 -11.62 -0.20
N PRO A 89 11.76 -12.56 -0.89
CA PRO A 89 11.22 -13.17 -2.10
C PRO A 89 9.88 -13.86 -1.81
N LEU A 90 8.89 -13.66 -2.70
CA LEU A 90 7.60 -14.34 -2.63
C LEU A 90 7.63 -15.73 -3.31
N ALA A 91 8.64 -15.99 -4.13
CA ALA A 91 8.86 -17.29 -4.74
C ALA A 91 9.14 -18.37 -3.68
N GLY A 92 8.44 -19.50 -3.77
CA GLY A 92 8.66 -20.66 -2.89
C GLY A 92 8.03 -20.57 -1.50
N LEU A 93 7.28 -19.49 -1.18
CA LEU A 93 6.53 -19.41 0.07
C LEU A 93 5.31 -20.35 0.02
N THR A 94 5.49 -21.57 0.52
CA THR A 94 4.37 -22.43 0.93
C THR A 94 4.03 -22.06 2.36
N ARG A 95 2.75 -21.79 2.65
CA ARG A 95 2.31 -21.52 4.02
C ARG A 95 2.68 -22.73 4.88
N ALA A 96 3.46 -22.54 5.94
CA ALA A 96 3.59 -23.57 6.96
C ALA A 96 2.19 -23.86 7.55
N PRO A 97 1.87 -25.13 7.83
CA PRO A 97 0.54 -25.56 8.27
C PRO A 97 0.07 -24.83 9.53
#